data_AF-A0A371P8F7-F1
#
_entry.id   AF-A0A371P8F7-F1
#
_cell.length_a   1.000
_cell.length_b   1.000
_cell.length_c   1.000
_cell.angle_alpha   90.00
_cell.angle_beta   90.00
_cell.angle_gamma   90.00
#
_symmetry.space_group_name_H-M   'P 1'
#
loop_
_entity.id
_entity.type
_entity.pdbx_description
1 polymer ?
#
loop_
_entity_poly.entity_id
_entity_poly.type
_entity_poly.pdbx_seq_one_letter_code
_entity_poly.pdbx_strand_id
1 'polypeptide(L)'
;MRLRWFVVLGLVVAAVLFGTVVRDRAPLRAEFCVAKVGDTRAQLDLEQGRWVSLMAALAQQRGLPPRATTIAIATAFQESKIHNIDYGDRDSVGLFQQRPSQGWGTTAQLMDPHYAIGEFYDALVKVDGYQDMDINDAAQLVQRSGFPEAYAQHEDYARALASALRGYSPAAFTCQVNPTSIGSTTAVVEDVEKAFGDIRVVRDGDEASYPLSGRAADVDARGWAIAQYLVGQASSLGISEVSFDGRRWTSTDSAKGWVDDSAASSTVVRVSTN
;
A
#
# COMPACT_ATOMS: atom_id res chain seq x y z
N MET A 1 -0.13 -54.01 -34.46
CA MET A 1 0.03 -53.95 -32.99
C MET A 1 0.80 -52.71 -32.51
N ARG A 2 1.87 -52.27 -33.19
CA ARG A 2 2.71 -51.13 -32.75
C ARG A 2 2.01 -49.76 -32.72
N LEU A 3 1.10 -49.47 -33.65
CA LEU A 3 0.41 -48.17 -33.74
C LEU A 3 -0.48 -47.87 -32.51
N ARG A 4 -1.13 -48.89 -31.92
CA ARG A 4 -1.99 -48.72 -30.73
C ARG A 4 -1.17 -48.29 -29.49
N TRP A 5 0.07 -48.77 -29.37
CA TRP A 5 0.96 -48.39 -28.27
C TRP A 5 1.43 -46.94 -28.36
N PHE A 6 1.71 -46.45 -29.58
CA PHE A 6 2.08 -45.04 -29.77
C PHE A 6 0.92 -44.08 -29.46
N VAL A 7 -0.32 -44.45 -29.81
CA VAL A 7 -1.50 -43.64 -29.47
C VAL A 7 -1.75 -43.60 -27.97
N VAL A 8 -1.64 -44.75 -27.28
CA VAL A 8 -1.80 -44.81 -25.82
C VAL A 8 -0.70 -44.01 -25.11
N LEU A 9 0.56 -44.14 -25.55
CA LEU A 9 1.67 -43.38 -24.98
C LEU A 9 1.49 -41.86 -25.21
N GLY A 10 1.06 -41.46 -26.40
CA GLY A 10 0.76 -40.06 -26.72
C GLY A 10 -0.34 -39.48 -25.84
N LEU A 11 -1.42 -40.24 -25.59
CA LEU A 11 -2.51 -39.82 -24.70
C LEU A 11 -2.08 -39.73 -23.24
N VAL A 12 -1.23 -40.64 -22.76
CA VAL A 12 -0.68 -40.58 -21.40
C VAL A 12 0.22 -39.36 -21.24
N VAL A 13 1.11 -39.10 -22.20
CA VAL A 13 1.98 -37.91 -22.19
C VAL A 13 1.14 -36.63 -22.24
N ALA A 14 0.13 -36.57 -23.10
CA ALA A 14 -0.77 -35.41 -23.17
C ALA A 14 -1.56 -35.21 -21.87
N ALA A 15 -2.04 -36.28 -21.23
CA ALA A 15 -2.74 -36.22 -19.96
C ALA A 15 -1.83 -35.79 -18.80
N VAL A 16 -0.57 -36.25 -18.79
CA VAL A 16 0.44 -35.82 -17.83
C VAL A 16 0.78 -34.34 -18.04
N LEU A 17 1.05 -33.91 -19.27
CA LEU A 17 1.32 -32.51 -19.60
C LEU A 17 0.13 -31.60 -19.30
N PHE A 18 -1.09 -32.03 -19.59
CA PHE A 18 -2.30 -31.31 -19.26
C PHE A 18 -2.49 -31.25 -17.74
N GLY A 19 -2.26 -32.36 -17.03
CA GLY A 19 -2.30 -32.43 -15.58
C GLY A 19 -1.26 -31.52 -14.91
N THR A 20 -0.04 -31.42 -15.44
CA THR A 20 0.98 -30.50 -14.94
C THR A 20 0.62 -29.05 -15.23
N VAL A 21 0.19 -28.73 -16.46
CA VAL A 21 -0.20 -27.35 -16.83
C VAL A 21 -1.42 -26.86 -16.04
N VAL A 22 -2.40 -27.72 -15.78
CA VAL A 22 -3.60 -27.37 -14.99
C VAL A 22 -3.29 -27.31 -13.50
N ARG A 23 -2.36 -28.13 -12.99
CA ARG A 23 -1.92 -28.08 -11.59
C ARG A 23 -1.01 -26.88 -11.30
N ASP A 24 -0.20 -26.46 -12.26
CA ASP A 24 0.67 -25.30 -12.17
C ASP A 24 -0.10 -23.98 -12.34
N ARG A 25 -1.27 -24.02 -12.99
CA ARG A 25 -2.20 -22.88 -13.06
C ARG A 25 -3.27 -22.98 -11.98
N ALA A 26 -2.87 -22.77 -10.73
CA ALA A 26 -3.83 -22.47 -9.67
C ALA A 26 -4.70 -21.28 -10.12
N PRO A 27 -6.04 -21.32 -9.94
CA PRO A 27 -6.90 -20.20 -10.31
C PRO A 27 -6.42 -18.93 -9.60
N LEU A 28 -6.45 -17.80 -10.30
CA LEU A 28 -6.10 -16.50 -9.72
C LEU A 28 -6.98 -16.27 -8.48
N ARG A 29 -6.34 -15.85 -7.40
CA ARG A 29 -7.00 -15.51 -6.15
C ARG A 29 -7.65 -14.14 -6.28
N ALA A 30 -8.70 -13.90 -5.50
CA ALA A 30 -9.18 -12.54 -5.27
C ALA A 30 -8.05 -11.71 -4.65
N GLU A 31 -7.84 -10.50 -5.16
CA GLU A 31 -6.78 -9.62 -4.70
C GLU A 31 -7.37 -8.47 -3.89
N PHE A 32 -6.77 -8.19 -2.74
CA PHE A 32 -7.22 -7.14 -1.83
C PHE A 32 -6.14 -6.89 -0.78
N CYS A 33 -6.20 -5.74 -0.14
CA CYS A 33 -5.49 -5.44 1.09
C CYS A 33 -6.45 -5.39 2.28
N VAL A 34 -5.94 -5.62 3.48
CA VAL A 34 -6.69 -5.52 4.72
C VAL A 34 -5.82 -4.97 5.84
N ALA A 35 -6.35 -3.99 6.57
CA ALA A 35 -5.88 -3.65 7.92
C ALA A 35 -6.84 -4.23 8.95
N LYS A 36 -6.30 -4.99 9.91
CA LYS A 36 -7.05 -5.48 11.07
C LYS A 36 -6.48 -4.89 12.35
N VAL A 37 -7.18 -3.92 12.94
CA VAL A 37 -6.77 -3.22 14.15
C VAL A 37 -7.92 -3.25 15.15
N GLY A 38 -7.72 -3.91 16.29
CA GLY A 38 -8.82 -4.20 17.22
C GLY A 38 -9.93 -4.99 16.53
N ASP A 39 -11.17 -4.50 16.67
CA ASP A 39 -12.35 -5.07 16.02
C ASP A 39 -12.58 -4.55 14.59
N THR A 40 -11.84 -3.52 14.17
CA THR A 40 -11.99 -2.92 12.84
C THR A 40 -11.23 -3.72 11.79
N ARG A 41 -11.94 -4.10 10.72
CA ARG A 41 -11.38 -4.74 9.52
C ARG A 41 -11.62 -3.85 8.29
N ALA A 42 -10.63 -3.04 7.95
CA ALA A 42 -10.67 -2.21 6.75
C ALA A 42 -10.14 -3.00 5.56
N GLN A 43 -11.02 -3.39 4.64
CA GLN A 43 -10.66 -4.07 3.40
C GLN A 43 -10.64 -3.07 2.23
N LEU A 44 -9.60 -3.17 1.41
CA LEU A 44 -9.31 -2.31 0.27
C LEU A 44 -8.99 -3.20 -0.94
N ASP A 45 -9.20 -2.73 -2.16
CA ASP A 45 -8.51 -3.33 -3.30
C ASP A 45 -7.01 -2.95 -3.31
N LEU A 46 -6.27 -3.48 -4.28
CA LEU A 46 -4.83 -3.26 -4.37
C LEU A 46 -4.46 -1.80 -4.73
N GLU A 47 -5.28 -1.12 -5.52
CA GLU A 47 -5.03 0.28 -5.88
C GLU A 47 -5.21 1.17 -4.65
N GLN A 48 -6.33 1.00 -3.95
CA GLN A 48 -6.61 1.71 -2.70
C GLN A 48 -5.50 1.43 -1.68
N GLY A 49 -5.05 0.17 -1.55
CA GLY A 49 -3.95 -0.24 -0.67
C GLY A 49 -2.64 0.50 -0.95
N ARG A 50 -2.30 0.69 -2.23
CA ARG A 50 -1.14 1.46 -2.69
C ARG A 50 -1.26 2.95 -2.37
N TRP A 51 -2.45 3.54 -2.53
CA TRP A 51 -2.61 4.97 -2.25
C TRP A 51 -2.67 5.29 -0.76
N VAL A 52 -3.30 4.46 0.08
CA VAL A 52 -3.28 4.69 1.53
C VAL A 52 -1.89 4.50 2.15
N SER A 53 -1.10 3.55 1.64
CA SER A 53 0.28 3.35 2.10
C SER A 53 1.15 4.55 1.72
N LEU A 54 0.98 5.09 0.51
CA LEU A 54 1.65 6.31 0.08
C LEU A 54 1.25 7.53 0.92
N MET A 55 -0.03 7.69 1.25
CA MET A 55 -0.48 8.74 2.17
C MET A 55 0.21 8.65 3.53
N ALA A 56 0.34 7.45 4.09
CA ALA A 56 1.01 7.22 5.36
C ALA A 56 2.52 7.54 5.30
N ALA A 57 3.19 7.10 4.24
CA ALA A 57 4.62 7.32 4.01
C ALA A 57 4.94 8.81 3.83
N LEU A 58 4.20 9.53 2.97
CA LEU A 58 4.41 10.96 2.73
C LEU A 58 4.14 11.80 3.99
N ALA A 59 3.12 11.46 4.79
CA ALA A 59 2.92 12.10 6.08
C ALA A 59 4.12 11.86 7.02
N GLN A 60 4.77 10.69 6.94
CA GLN A 60 5.90 10.35 7.82
C GLN A 60 7.14 11.12 7.40
N GLN A 61 7.42 11.13 6.10
CA GLN A 61 8.48 11.92 5.49
C GLN A 61 8.37 13.40 5.87
N ARG A 62 7.15 13.94 5.89
CA ARG A 62 6.85 15.33 6.26
C ARG A 62 6.84 15.60 7.77
N GLY A 63 7.09 14.60 8.62
CA GLY A 63 7.05 14.74 10.08
C GLY A 63 5.66 15.02 10.65
N LEU A 64 4.61 14.73 9.88
CA LEU A 64 3.22 14.96 10.29
C LEU A 64 2.75 13.88 11.27
N PRO A 65 1.84 14.22 12.20
CA PRO A 65 1.28 13.25 13.13
C PRO A 65 0.43 12.20 12.38
N PRO A 66 0.24 11.00 12.93
CA PRO A 66 -0.59 9.94 12.32
C PRO A 66 -2.04 10.38 12.03
N ARG A 67 -2.52 11.39 12.77
CA ARG A 67 -3.83 12.01 12.51
C ARG A 67 -3.91 12.61 11.10
N ALA A 68 -2.83 13.19 10.56
CA ALA A 68 -2.82 13.71 9.20
C ALA A 68 -3.09 12.60 8.18
N THR A 69 -2.49 11.42 8.36
CA THR A 69 -2.78 10.23 7.54
C THR A 69 -4.24 9.82 7.65
N THR A 70 -4.81 9.85 8.85
CA THR A 70 -6.22 9.51 9.06
C THR A 70 -7.14 10.48 8.28
N ILE A 71 -6.86 11.79 8.38
CA ILE A 71 -7.63 12.83 7.68
C ILE A 71 -7.50 12.63 6.16
N ALA A 72 -6.29 12.43 5.64
CA ALA A 72 -6.08 12.21 4.20
C ALA A 72 -6.82 10.96 3.68
N ILE A 73 -6.76 9.85 4.40
CA ILE A 73 -7.47 8.61 4.01
C ILE A 73 -8.98 8.84 4.03
N ALA A 74 -9.54 9.43 5.09
CA ALA A 74 -10.97 9.72 5.18
C ALA A 74 -11.44 10.64 4.05
N THR A 75 -10.65 11.68 3.73
CA THR A 75 -10.91 12.58 2.62
C THR A 75 -10.91 11.83 1.29
N ALA A 76 -9.85 11.10 0.96
CA ALA A 76 -9.77 10.39 -0.32
C ALA A 76 -10.88 9.32 -0.45
N PHE A 77 -11.27 8.67 0.65
CA PHE A 77 -12.37 7.72 0.66
C PHE A 77 -13.70 8.39 0.30
N GLN A 78 -13.92 9.59 0.81
CA GLN A 78 -15.13 10.33 0.51
C GLN A 78 -15.12 10.86 -0.93
N GLU A 79 -14.00 11.42 -1.39
CA GLU A 79 -13.89 12.10 -2.68
C GLU A 79 -13.87 11.12 -3.87
N SER A 80 -13.09 10.05 -3.78
CA SER A 80 -12.85 9.17 -4.93
C SER A 80 -12.98 7.69 -4.62
N LYS A 81 -13.39 7.33 -3.38
CA LYS A 81 -13.23 5.97 -2.85
C LYS A 81 -11.76 5.52 -2.91
N ILE A 82 -10.82 6.46 -2.78
CA ILE A 82 -9.36 6.23 -2.87
C ILE A 82 -8.94 5.65 -4.24
N HIS A 83 -9.58 6.09 -5.32
CA HIS A 83 -9.14 5.77 -6.69
C HIS A 83 -8.61 7.01 -7.39
N ASN A 84 -7.56 6.85 -8.18
CA ASN A 84 -7.00 7.97 -8.91
C ASN A 84 -7.75 8.17 -10.24
N ILE A 85 -8.92 8.78 -10.17
CA ILE A 85 -9.86 8.90 -11.29
C ILE A 85 -9.67 10.20 -12.10
N ASP A 86 -9.86 10.14 -13.41
CA ASP A 86 -9.72 11.27 -14.34
C ASP A 86 -11.04 12.02 -14.63
N TYR A 87 -12.07 11.73 -13.84
CA TYR A 87 -13.41 12.30 -13.93
C TYR A 87 -13.92 12.75 -12.56
N GLY A 88 -14.97 13.59 -12.57
CA GLY A 88 -15.54 14.18 -11.37
C GLY A 88 -16.55 15.28 -11.68
N ASP A 89 -16.97 16.03 -10.66
CA ASP A 89 -17.74 17.26 -10.86
C ASP A 89 -16.86 18.33 -11.53
N ARG A 90 -17.36 18.93 -12.62
CA ARG A 90 -16.63 19.95 -13.42
C ARG A 90 -15.26 19.45 -13.90
N ASP A 91 -14.17 20.03 -13.38
CA ASP A 91 -12.78 19.70 -13.69
C ASP A 91 -12.06 18.99 -12.53
N SER A 92 -12.81 18.41 -11.59
CA SER A 92 -12.27 17.65 -10.47
C SER A 92 -11.64 16.34 -10.94
N VAL A 93 -10.43 16.03 -10.47
CA VAL A 93 -9.70 14.80 -10.79
C VAL A 93 -8.88 14.30 -9.60
N GLY A 94 -8.38 13.07 -9.70
CA GLY A 94 -7.45 12.45 -8.78
C GLY A 94 -8.08 12.00 -7.46
N LEU A 95 -7.20 11.57 -6.54
CA LEU A 95 -7.56 10.97 -5.25
C LEU A 95 -8.47 11.84 -4.38
N PHE A 96 -8.26 13.16 -4.45
CA PHE A 96 -8.94 14.14 -3.60
C PHE A 96 -9.99 14.96 -4.36
N GLN A 97 -10.30 14.61 -5.62
CA GLN A 97 -11.22 15.36 -6.48
C GLN A 97 -10.93 16.87 -6.48
N GLN A 98 -9.64 17.21 -6.52
CA GLN A 98 -9.18 18.59 -6.54
C GLN A 98 -9.35 19.19 -7.94
N ARG A 99 -9.52 20.52 -8.00
CA ARG A 99 -9.84 21.23 -9.25
C ARG A 99 -8.68 22.11 -9.72
N PRO A 100 -8.20 21.94 -10.96
CA PRO A 100 -7.23 22.85 -11.54
C PRO A 100 -7.71 24.31 -11.56
N SER A 101 -8.99 24.54 -11.86
CA SER A 101 -9.59 25.88 -11.85
C SER A 101 -9.64 26.55 -10.46
N GLN A 102 -9.42 25.80 -9.38
CA GLN A 102 -9.35 26.33 -8.01
C GLN A 102 -7.90 26.51 -7.52
N GLY A 103 -6.90 26.26 -8.36
CA GLY A 103 -5.50 26.52 -8.05
C GLY A 103 -4.75 25.38 -7.37
N TRP A 104 -5.33 24.17 -7.31
CA TRP A 104 -4.67 22.99 -6.75
C TRP A 104 -3.50 22.46 -7.60
N GLY A 105 -3.43 22.83 -8.89
CA GLY A 105 -2.40 22.38 -9.82
C GLY A 105 -2.96 22.13 -11.21
N THR A 106 -2.13 21.65 -12.14
CA THR A 106 -2.60 21.18 -13.46
C THR A 106 -3.25 19.79 -13.34
N THR A 107 -4.09 19.40 -14.31
CA THR A 107 -4.66 18.05 -14.36
C THR A 107 -3.58 16.96 -14.28
N ALA A 108 -2.45 17.14 -14.97
CA ALA A 108 -1.34 16.19 -14.93
C ALA A 108 -0.72 16.04 -13.53
N GLN A 109 -0.62 17.15 -12.78
CA GLN A 109 -0.15 17.13 -11.40
C GLN A 109 -1.18 16.48 -10.46
N LEU A 110 -2.47 16.78 -10.62
CA LEU A 110 -3.52 16.20 -9.77
C LEU A 110 -3.75 14.70 -10.03
N MET A 111 -3.42 14.22 -11.23
CA MET A 111 -3.38 12.79 -11.56
C MET A 111 -2.11 12.09 -11.10
N ASP A 112 -1.12 12.80 -10.57
CA ASP A 112 0.04 12.21 -9.88
C ASP A 112 -0.26 12.09 -8.38
N PRO A 113 -0.44 10.87 -7.83
CA PRO A 113 -0.71 10.67 -6.41
C PRO A 113 0.34 11.28 -5.47
N HIS A 114 1.63 11.31 -5.85
CA HIS A 114 2.65 11.94 -5.00
C HIS A 114 2.39 13.43 -4.86
N TYR A 115 2.08 14.10 -5.97
CA TYR A 115 1.75 15.52 -5.97
C TYR A 115 0.42 15.77 -5.23
N ALA A 116 -0.65 15.07 -5.58
CA ALA A 116 -1.98 15.32 -5.03
C ALA A 116 -2.03 15.12 -3.50
N ILE A 117 -1.38 14.06 -2.99
CA ILE A 117 -1.24 13.82 -1.54
C ILE A 117 -0.38 14.89 -0.89
N GLY A 118 0.72 15.29 -1.55
CA GLY A 118 1.58 16.36 -1.07
C GLY A 118 0.83 17.69 -0.91
N GLU A 119 0.13 18.10 -1.95
CA GLU A 119 -0.64 19.34 -1.98
C GLU A 119 -1.79 19.32 -0.95
N PHE A 120 -2.45 18.16 -0.77
CA PHE A 120 -3.43 17.98 0.30
C PHE A 120 -2.81 18.25 1.69
N TYR A 121 -1.63 17.71 1.96
CA TYR A 121 -0.94 17.97 3.23
C TYR A 121 -0.49 19.43 3.35
N ASP A 122 -0.06 20.06 2.26
CA ASP A 122 0.30 21.49 2.24
C ASP A 122 -0.89 22.41 2.53
N ALA A 123 -2.10 21.99 2.18
CA ALA A 123 -3.33 22.65 2.59
C ALA A 123 -3.72 22.33 4.04
N LEU A 124 -3.61 21.07 4.46
CA LEU A 124 -3.97 20.63 5.82
C LEU A 124 -3.17 21.35 6.90
N VAL A 125 -1.86 21.52 6.71
CA VAL A 125 -1.00 22.20 7.71
C VAL A 125 -1.31 23.67 7.89
N LYS A 126 -2.08 24.29 6.98
CA LYS A 126 -2.55 25.68 7.09
C LYS A 126 -3.86 25.80 7.89
N VAL A 127 -4.47 24.67 8.27
CA VAL A 127 -5.66 24.64 9.11
C VAL A 127 -5.25 24.67 10.57
N ASP A 128 -5.41 25.81 11.22
CA ASP A 128 -5.08 25.98 12.64
C ASP A 128 -5.83 24.96 13.51
N GLY A 129 -5.10 24.22 14.35
CA GLY A 129 -5.68 23.27 15.29
C GLY A 129 -6.23 21.97 14.68
N TYR A 130 -5.95 21.65 13.40
CA TYR A 130 -6.44 20.42 12.76
C TYR A 130 -6.08 19.12 13.53
N GLN A 131 -5.03 19.17 14.36
CA GLN A 131 -4.54 18.04 15.15
C GLN A 131 -5.49 17.62 16.26
N ASP A 132 -6.31 18.56 16.77
CA ASP A 132 -7.27 18.31 17.84
C ASP A 132 -8.72 18.38 17.36
N MET A 133 -8.94 18.92 16.16
CA MET A 133 -10.22 19.06 15.49
C MET A 133 -10.79 17.71 15.02
N ASP A 134 -12.11 17.54 15.04
CA ASP A 134 -12.78 16.39 14.41
C ASP A 134 -12.27 16.16 12.98
N ILE A 135 -12.11 14.89 12.60
CA ILE A 135 -11.51 14.55 11.29
C ILE A 135 -12.36 15.11 10.17
N ASN A 136 -13.68 14.98 10.31
CA ASN A 136 -14.64 15.54 9.39
C ASN A 136 -14.45 17.05 9.18
N ASP A 137 -14.32 17.80 10.26
CA ASP A 137 -14.15 19.26 10.20
C ASP A 137 -12.80 19.64 9.57
N ALA A 138 -11.73 18.94 9.93
CA ALA A 138 -10.41 19.17 9.34
C ALA A 138 -10.41 18.89 7.82
N ALA A 139 -11.01 17.77 7.40
CA ALA A 139 -11.17 17.43 5.98
C ALA A 139 -12.03 18.48 5.25
N GLN A 140 -13.13 18.90 5.86
CA GLN A 140 -14.05 19.88 5.30
C GLN A 140 -13.43 21.28 5.19
N LEU A 141 -12.56 21.70 6.12
CA LEU A 141 -11.84 22.98 6.01
C LEU A 141 -10.83 22.99 4.87
N VAL A 142 -10.21 21.83 4.58
CA VAL A 142 -9.30 21.68 3.43
C VAL A 142 -10.08 21.67 2.12
N GLN A 143 -11.10 20.81 1.99
CA GLN A 143 -11.79 20.58 0.72
C GLN A 143 -12.91 21.57 0.42
N ARG A 144 -13.55 22.12 1.46
CA ARG A 144 -14.71 23.02 1.35
C ARG A 144 -15.82 22.41 0.49
N SER A 145 -16.14 21.14 0.74
CA SER A 145 -17.15 20.38 -0.03
C SER A 145 -18.58 20.87 0.25
N GLY A 146 -19.54 20.46 -0.58
CA GLY A 146 -20.97 20.71 -0.35
C GLY A 146 -21.62 19.82 0.71
N PHE A 147 -20.88 18.88 1.34
CA PHE A 147 -21.42 17.85 2.22
C PHE A 147 -20.66 17.81 3.56
N PRO A 148 -21.07 18.62 4.55
CA PRO A 148 -20.27 18.85 5.74
C PRO A 148 -19.92 17.59 6.54
N GLU A 149 -20.80 16.58 6.61
CA GLU A 149 -20.66 15.40 7.49
C GLU A 149 -20.18 14.13 6.78
N ALA A 150 -19.81 14.22 5.50
CA ALA A 150 -19.64 13.02 4.67
C ALA A 150 -18.35 12.23 4.96
N TYR A 151 -17.41 12.81 5.71
CA TYR A 151 -16.14 12.15 6.04
C TYR A 151 -16.23 11.28 7.30
N ALA A 152 -17.10 11.64 8.25
CA ALA A 152 -17.24 10.98 9.54
C ALA A 152 -17.47 9.46 9.42
N GLN A 153 -18.22 9.04 8.39
CA GLN A 153 -18.51 7.62 8.13
C GLN A 153 -17.27 6.76 7.80
N HIS A 154 -16.15 7.38 7.41
CA HIS A 154 -14.92 6.69 7.03
C HIS A 154 -13.85 6.71 8.14
N GLU A 155 -14.12 7.37 9.26
CA GLU A 155 -13.09 7.63 10.29
C GLU A 155 -12.52 6.35 10.90
N ASP A 156 -13.36 5.39 11.28
CA ASP A 156 -12.88 4.15 11.92
C ASP A 156 -11.97 3.35 10.98
N TYR A 157 -12.34 3.27 9.70
CA TYR A 157 -11.54 2.62 8.66
C TYR A 157 -10.22 3.37 8.45
N ALA A 158 -10.27 4.70 8.35
CA ALA A 158 -9.09 5.54 8.18
C ALA A 158 -8.14 5.44 9.38
N ARG A 159 -8.66 5.38 10.62
CA ARG A 159 -7.86 5.24 11.85
C ARG A 159 -7.16 3.89 11.90
N ALA A 160 -7.85 2.81 11.55
CA ALA A 160 -7.27 1.46 11.50
C ALA A 160 -6.13 1.40 10.46
N LEU A 161 -6.37 1.93 9.25
CA LEU A 161 -5.36 1.99 8.19
C LEU A 161 -4.17 2.85 8.60
N ALA A 162 -4.39 4.05 9.14
CA ALA A 162 -3.33 4.94 9.58
C ALA A 162 -2.52 4.31 10.72
N SER A 163 -3.16 3.67 11.71
CA SER A 163 -2.46 2.99 12.81
C SER A 163 -1.54 1.88 12.29
N ALA A 164 -2.05 1.03 11.40
CA ALA A 164 -1.26 -0.03 10.78
C ALA A 164 -0.11 0.57 9.97
N LEU A 165 -0.40 1.36 8.94
CA LEU A 165 0.59 1.86 7.97
C LEU A 165 1.61 2.85 8.56
N ARG A 166 1.33 3.42 9.74
CA ARG A 166 2.29 4.24 10.50
C ARG A 166 3.11 3.46 11.52
N GLY A 167 2.93 2.14 11.58
CA GLY A 167 3.70 1.22 12.41
C GLY A 167 3.26 1.13 13.87
N TYR A 168 2.10 1.67 14.23
CA TYR A 168 1.55 1.57 15.60
C TYR A 168 0.78 0.27 15.84
N SER A 169 0.41 -0.43 14.78
CA SER A 169 -0.14 -1.78 14.83
C SER A 169 0.74 -2.72 13.99
N PRO A 170 1.77 -3.33 14.60
CA PRO A 170 2.67 -4.29 13.94
C PRO A 170 1.93 -5.40 13.20
N ALA A 171 2.39 -5.72 11.98
CA ALA A 171 1.84 -6.78 11.12
C ALA A 171 0.32 -6.72 10.88
N ALA A 172 -0.31 -5.55 11.06
CA ALA A 172 -1.76 -5.42 10.98
C ALA A 172 -2.27 -5.15 9.55
N PHE A 173 -1.42 -4.66 8.65
CA PHE A 173 -1.74 -4.44 7.25
C PHE A 173 -1.10 -5.52 6.36
N THR A 174 -1.90 -6.15 5.51
CA THR A 174 -1.43 -7.17 4.57
C THR A 174 -2.23 -7.15 3.27
N CYS A 175 -1.62 -7.59 2.17
CA CYS A 175 -2.27 -7.73 0.87
C CYS A 175 -2.21 -9.18 0.39
N GLN A 176 -3.33 -9.66 -0.16
CA GLN A 176 -3.41 -10.88 -0.93
C GLN A 176 -3.22 -10.52 -2.40
N VAL A 177 -2.17 -11.06 -3.01
CA VAL A 177 -1.77 -10.79 -4.39
C VAL A 177 -1.52 -12.09 -5.14
N ASN A 178 -1.67 -12.07 -6.46
CA ASN A 178 -1.16 -13.12 -7.33
C ASN A 178 0.32 -12.82 -7.66
N PRO A 179 1.23 -13.79 -7.46
CA PRO A 179 2.66 -13.57 -7.75
C PRO A 179 2.91 -13.19 -9.20
N THR A 180 3.77 -12.19 -9.41
CA THR A 180 4.30 -11.83 -10.74
C THR A 180 5.77 -12.25 -10.83
N SER A 181 6.25 -12.54 -12.03
CA SER A 181 7.65 -12.88 -12.31
C SER A 181 8.46 -11.68 -12.83
N ILE A 182 7.95 -10.46 -12.65
CA ILE A 182 8.55 -9.25 -13.18
C ILE A 182 8.59 -8.25 -12.02
N GLY A 183 9.69 -8.24 -11.28
CA GLY A 183 10.00 -7.23 -10.28
C GLY A 183 11.34 -6.56 -10.57
N SER A 184 11.63 -5.47 -9.86
CA SER A 184 12.91 -4.79 -9.96
C SER A 184 13.25 -4.12 -8.63
N THR A 185 14.34 -4.55 -7.99
CA THR A 185 14.82 -3.86 -6.79
C THR A 185 15.15 -2.39 -7.04
N THR A 186 15.55 -2.02 -8.26
CA THR A 186 15.75 -0.60 -8.60
C THR A 186 14.45 0.18 -8.47
N ALA A 187 13.35 -0.34 -9.04
CA ALA A 187 12.05 0.32 -8.97
C ALA A 187 11.54 0.39 -7.52
N VAL A 188 11.76 -0.66 -6.72
CA VAL A 188 11.43 -0.66 -5.28
C VAL A 188 12.18 0.42 -4.52
N VAL A 189 13.50 0.53 -4.74
CA VAL A 189 14.32 1.54 -4.06
C VAL A 189 13.91 2.95 -4.46
N GLU A 190 13.68 3.22 -5.75
CA GLU A 190 13.22 4.53 -6.22
C GLU A 190 11.83 4.90 -5.66
N ASP A 191 10.91 3.94 -5.56
CA ASP A 191 9.58 4.15 -5.01
C ASP A 191 9.63 4.46 -3.50
N VAL A 192 10.44 3.72 -2.75
CA VAL A 192 10.66 3.97 -1.31
C VAL A 192 11.35 5.31 -1.06
N GLU A 193 12.35 5.68 -1.85
CA GLU A 193 13.03 6.97 -1.73
C GLU A 193 12.05 8.14 -1.99
N LYS A 194 11.18 8.02 -2.99
CA LYS A 194 10.14 9.02 -3.25
C LYS A 194 9.12 9.13 -2.11
N ALA A 195 8.77 8.03 -1.47
CA ALA A 195 7.74 7.98 -0.42
C ALA A 195 8.27 8.37 0.97
N PHE A 196 9.50 8.01 1.31
CA PHE A 196 10.08 8.20 2.65
C PHE A 196 11.23 9.23 2.68
N GLY A 197 11.68 9.72 1.53
CA GLY A 197 12.84 10.60 1.41
C GLY A 197 14.16 9.83 1.51
N ASP A 198 15.22 10.53 1.85
CA ASP A 198 16.55 9.94 1.99
C ASP A 198 16.55 8.88 3.11
N ILE A 199 16.61 7.62 2.70
CA ILE A 199 16.67 6.47 3.58
C ILE A 199 17.85 5.59 3.16
N ARG A 200 18.64 5.19 4.14
CA ARG A 200 19.74 4.27 3.90
C ARG A 200 19.20 2.96 3.35
N VAL A 201 19.78 2.53 2.24
CA VAL A 201 19.48 1.25 1.59
C VAL A 201 20.77 0.52 1.25
N VAL A 202 20.75 -0.79 1.40
CA VAL A 202 21.80 -1.71 0.93
C VAL A 202 21.15 -2.65 -0.09
N ARG A 203 21.75 -2.77 -1.28
CA ARG A 203 21.22 -3.60 -2.35
C ARG A 203 22.15 -4.79 -2.58
N ASP A 204 21.57 -5.97 -2.80
CA ASP A 204 22.29 -7.18 -3.18
C ASP A 204 21.42 -8.00 -4.15
N GLY A 205 21.73 -7.90 -5.45
CA GLY A 205 20.94 -8.53 -6.51
C GLY A 205 19.46 -8.13 -6.46
N ASP A 206 18.61 -9.13 -6.25
CA ASP A 206 17.16 -9.00 -6.16
C ASP A 206 16.65 -8.73 -4.74
N GLU A 207 17.54 -8.36 -3.81
CA GLU A 207 17.21 -7.89 -2.47
C GLU A 207 17.58 -6.41 -2.25
N ALA A 208 16.75 -5.71 -1.47
CA ALA A 208 17.09 -4.46 -0.82
C ALA A 208 16.84 -4.54 0.69
N SER A 209 17.72 -3.92 1.46
CA SER A 209 17.70 -3.88 2.92
C SER A 209 17.71 -2.44 3.41
N TYR A 210 16.79 -2.08 4.31
CA TYR A 210 16.67 -0.76 4.93
C TYR A 210 17.07 -0.83 6.40
N PRO A 211 18.36 -0.66 6.74
CA PRO A 211 18.82 -0.65 8.12
C PRO A 211 18.32 0.59 8.87
N LEU A 212 17.81 0.37 10.08
CA LEU A 212 17.24 1.39 10.95
C LEU A 212 18.11 1.58 12.18
N SER A 213 18.15 2.81 12.68
CA SER A 213 18.89 3.17 13.88
C SER A 213 18.15 4.27 14.65
N GLY A 214 18.42 4.38 15.95
CA GLY A 214 17.75 5.34 16.83
C GLY A 214 17.20 4.66 18.08
N ARG A 215 16.22 5.31 18.73
CA ARG A 215 15.52 4.72 19.88
C ARG A 215 14.70 3.51 19.42
N ALA A 216 14.64 2.47 20.24
CA ALA A 216 13.96 1.23 19.90
C ALA A 216 12.51 1.43 19.43
N ALA A 217 11.73 2.28 20.12
CA ALA A 217 10.35 2.59 19.73
C ALA A 217 10.24 3.32 18.38
N ASP A 218 11.22 4.16 18.03
CA ASP A 218 11.25 4.86 16.73
C ASP A 218 11.64 3.89 15.60
N VAL A 219 12.57 2.97 15.89
CA VAL A 219 12.99 1.91 14.96
C VAL A 219 11.84 0.97 14.67
N ASP A 220 11.11 0.55 15.70
CA ASP A 220 9.96 -0.36 15.59
C ASP A 220 8.85 0.25 14.72
N ALA A 221 8.37 1.45 15.07
CA ALA A 221 7.32 2.12 14.31
C ALA A 221 7.76 2.43 12.86
N ARG A 222 9.01 2.89 12.64
CA ARG A 222 9.49 3.18 11.29
C ARG A 222 9.67 1.91 10.46
N GLY A 223 10.14 0.82 11.04
CA GLY A 223 10.30 -0.44 10.34
C GLY A 223 8.97 -1.04 9.94
N TRP A 224 7.98 -1.04 10.83
CA TRP A 224 6.63 -1.47 10.49
C TRP A 224 5.94 -0.57 9.45
N ALA A 225 6.21 0.73 9.46
CA ALA A 225 5.70 1.63 8.43
C ALA A 225 6.28 1.28 7.04
N ILE A 226 7.60 1.06 6.94
CA ILE A 226 8.25 0.69 5.66
C ILE A 226 7.82 -0.71 5.21
N ALA A 227 7.82 -1.70 6.11
CA ALA A 227 7.46 -3.08 5.79
C ALA A 227 6.02 -3.19 5.26
N GLN A 228 5.07 -2.52 5.90
CA GLN A 228 3.67 -2.55 5.47
C GLN A 228 3.42 -1.68 4.24
N TYR A 229 4.18 -0.59 4.06
CA TYR A 229 4.19 0.17 2.81
C TYR A 229 4.58 -0.73 1.63
N LEU A 230 5.68 -1.47 1.77
CA LEU A 230 6.18 -2.39 0.74
C LEU A 230 5.15 -3.47 0.39
N VAL A 231 4.42 -4.00 1.39
CA VAL A 231 3.31 -4.94 1.13
C VAL A 231 2.17 -4.27 0.35
N GLY A 232 1.86 -3.00 0.61
CA GLY A 232 0.88 -2.22 -0.17
C GLY A 232 1.30 -2.02 -1.62
N GLN A 233 2.61 -1.89 -1.88
CA GLN A 233 3.16 -1.72 -3.23
C GLN A 233 3.42 -3.03 -3.96
N ALA A 234 3.23 -4.18 -3.30
CA ALA A 234 3.82 -5.44 -3.74
C ALA A 234 3.38 -5.89 -5.13
N SER A 235 2.09 -5.74 -5.46
CA SER A 235 1.55 -6.06 -6.78
C SER A 235 2.14 -5.16 -7.88
N SER A 236 2.23 -3.85 -7.63
CA SER A 236 2.73 -2.89 -8.62
C SER A 236 4.24 -2.98 -8.87
N LEU A 237 5.02 -3.40 -7.86
CA LEU A 237 6.48 -3.42 -7.91
C LEU A 237 7.07 -4.83 -8.10
N GLY A 238 6.23 -5.87 -8.15
CA GLY A 238 6.68 -7.25 -8.26
C GLY A 238 7.47 -7.73 -7.04
N ILE A 239 7.09 -7.28 -5.84
CA ILE A 239 7.73 -7.71 -4.58
C ILE A 239 7.31 -9.14 -4.27
N SER A 240 8.31 -10.00 -4.07
CA SER A 240 8.12 -11.42 -3.76
C SER A 240 8.10 -11.68 -2.26
N GLU A 241 8.85 -10.91 -1.49
CA GLU A 241 9.00 -11.06 -0.05
C GLU A 241 9.24 -9.73 0.66
N VAL A 242 8.69 -9.58 1.87
CA VAL A 242 9.05 -8.53 2.83
C VAL A 242 9.24 -9.18 4.20
N SER A 243 10.30 -8.83 4.93
CA SER A 243 10.50 -9.29 6.30
C SER A 243 10.98 -8.18 7.25
N PHE A 244 10.47 -8.21 8.48
CA PHE A 244 10.82 -7.30 9.56
C PHE A 244 10.34 -7.86 10.91
N ASP A 245 11.11 -7.64 11.97
CA ASP A 245 10.72 -7.89 13.37
C ASP A 245 10.06 -9.25 13.63
N GLY A 246 10.76 -10.33 13.30
CA GLY A 246 10.26 -11.68 13.52
C GLY A 246 9.13 -12.12 12.60
N ARG A 247 8.81 -11.34 11.55
CA ARG A 247 7.70 -11.59 10.63
C ARG A 247 8.13 -11.53 9.18
N ARG A 248 7.41 -12.29 8.34
CA ARG A 248 7.60 -12.33 6.89
C ARG A 248 6.26 -12.39 6.17
N TRP A 249 6.18 -11.70 5.05
CA TRP A 249 5.09 -11.77 4.09
C TRP A 249 5.67 -12.18 2.74
N THR A 250 4.94 -13.00 1.96
CA THR A 250 5.36 -13.36 0.59
C THR A 250 4.18 -13.30 -0.37
N SER A 251 4.46 -12.99 -1.63
CA SER A 251 3.43 -12.99 -2.67
C SER A 251 2.81 -14.37 -2.89
N THR A 252 3.63 -15.44 -2.84
CA THR A 252 3.18 -16.82 -3.01
C THR A 252 2.21 -17.27 -1.93
N ASP A 253 2.48 -16.96 -0.67
CA ASP A 253 1.64 -17.31 0.48
C ASP A 253 0.81 -16.14 1.01
N SER A 254 0.60 -15.10 0.20
CA SER A 254 0.00 -13.81 0.61
C SER A 254 -1.36 -13.91 1.31
N ALA A 255 -2.14 -14.94 1.03
CA ALA A 255 -3.42 -15.21 1.70
C ALA A 255 -3.28 -15.52 3.20
N LYS A 256 -2.09 -15.94 3.67
CA LYS A 256 -1.78 -16.17 5.08
C LYS A 256 -1.45 -14.86 5.83
N GLY A 257 -1.25 -13.77 5.11
CA GLY A 257 -0.76 -12.52 5.67
C GLY A 257 0.68 -12.64 6.18
N TRP A 258 0.98 -11.97 7.29
CA TRP A 258 2.27 -12.06 7.96
C TRP A 258 2.39 -13.38 8.74
N VAL A 259 3.47 -14.12 8.50
CA VAL A 259 3.81 -15.35 9.22
C VAL A 259 5.06 -15.14 10.07
N ASP A 260 5.26 -16.00 11.09
CA ASP A 260 6.45 -15.96 11.93
C ASP A 260 7.71 -16.29 11.12
N ASP A 261 8.78 -15.52 11.38
CA ASP A 261 10.12 -15.73 10.83
C ASP A 261 11.16 -15.24 11.84
N SER A 262 11.73 -16.15 12.64
CA SER A 262 12.73 -15.82 13.65
C SER A 262 14.05 -15.28 13.07
N ALA A 263 14.27 -15.38 11.75
CA ALA A 263 15.45 -14.81 11.10
C ALA A 263 15.27 -13.34 10.68
N ALA A 264 14.03 -12.84 10.69
CA ALA A 264 13.73 -11.46 10.35
C ALA A 264 14.23 -10.49 11.43
N SER A 265 15.06 -9.52 11.04
CA SER A 265 15.65 -8.54 11.94
C SER A 265 14.62 -7.50 12.41
N SER A 266 14.69 -7.11 13.68
CA SER A 266 13.92 -5.99 14.23
C SER A 266 14.55 -4.61 13.95
N THR A 267 15.70 -4.57 13.28
CA THR A 267 16.41 -3.33 12.92
C THR A 267 16.69 -3.19 11.43
N VAL A 268 16.27 -4.15 10.61
CA VAL A 268 16.45 -4.12 9.15
C VAL A 268 15.18 -4.62 8.49
N VAL A 269 14.53 -3.76 7.71
CA VAL A 269 13.45 -4.20 6.81
C VAL A 269 14.11 -4.76 5.56
N ARG A 270 13.78 -6.00 5.18
CA ARG A 270 14.23 -6.60 3.92
C ARG A 270 13.09 -6.72 2.94
N VAL A 271 13.40 -6.54 1.66
CA VAL A 271 12.47 -6.75 0.56
C VAL A 271 13.19 -7.45 -0.59
N SER A 272 12.51 -8.38 -1.21
CA SER A 272 13.01 -9.09 -2.40
C SER A 272 12.03 -8.98 -3.55
N THR A 273 12.55 -9.00 -4.77
CA THR A 273 11.78 -9.13 -6.02
C THR A 273 12.08 -10.48 -6.68
N ASN A 274 11.22 -10.90 -7.63
CA ASN A 274 11.47 -12.07 -8.48
C ASN A 274 12.13 -11.69 -9.81
#